data_AF-A0A914NWQ7-F1
#
_entry.id   AF-A0A914NWQ7-F1
#
_cell.length_a   1.000
_cell.length_b   1.000
_cell.length_c   1.000
_cell.angle_alpha   90.00
_cell.angle_beta   90.00
_cell.angle_gamma   90.00
#
_symmetry.space_group_name_H-M   'P 1'
#
loop_
_entity.id
_entity.type
_entity.pdbx_description
1 polymer ?
#
loop_
_entity_poly.entity_id
_entity_poly.type
_entity_poly.pdbx_seq_one_letter_code
_entity_poly.pdbx_strand_id
1 'polypeptide(L)'
;MRSKIEELNIENKNAKKANQFIPLPTCPCLPEAMAEFMKTKFPYELDGLLFYFNSGFYISEQTPLVGWLKPWMLPEILGVPIPEHLQQNQHSQDFIEDYNKTTGHLTSTQIKEEKERKDKKMKRKDKKG
;
A
#
# COMPACT_ATOMS: atom_id res chain seq x y z
N MET A 1 -12.18 10.20 7.73
CA MET A 1 -12.97 9.23 6.93
C MET A 1 -13.73 8.25 7.84
N ARG A 2 -13.07 7.57 8.78
CA ARG A 2 -13.70 6.63 9.73
C ARG A 2 -14.90 7.22 10.50
N SER A 3 -14.73 8.38 11.15
CA SER A 3 -15.81 9.12 11.84
C SER A 3 -17.04 9.34 10.96
N LYS A 4 -16.84 9.68 9.67
CA LYS A 4 -17.95 9.98 8.77
C LYS A 4 -18.72 8.73 8.34
N ILE A 5 -18.06 7.58 8.22
CA ILE A 5 -18.70 6.30 7.87
C ILE A 5 -19.51 5.77 9.06
N GLU A 6 -18.95 5.88 10.28
CA GLU A 6 -19.63 5.52 11.52
C GLU A 6 -20.86 6.42 11.76
N GLU A 7 -20.73 7.74 11.56
CA GLU A 7 -21.84 8.70 11.65
C GLU A 7 -22.98 8.41 10.66
N LEU A 8 -22.66 7.98 9.44
CA LEU A 8 -23.65 7.75 8.37
C LEU A 8 -24.32 6.36 8.48
N ASN A 9 -23.89 5.51 9.42
CA ASN A 9 -24.43 4.17 9.66
C ASN A 9 -24.58 3.35 8.35
N ILE A 10 -23.61 3.48 7.44
CA ILE A 10 -23.59 2.80 6.12
C ILE A 10 -23.41 1.28 6.29
N GLU A 11 -23.09 0.82 7.50
CA GLU A 11 -23.13 -0.58 7.94
C GLU A 11 -24.58 -1.07 8.01
N ASN A 12 -25.22 -1.17 6.84
CA ASN A 12 -26.64 -1.44 6.71
C ASN A 12 -26.91 -2.93 7.02
N LYS A 13 -27.27 -3.23 8.27
CA LYS A 13 -27.50 -4.59 8.80
C LYS A 13 -28.73 -5.30 8.18
N ASN A 14 -29.52 -4.64 7.33
CA ASN A 14 -30.80 -5.16 6.82
C ASN A 14 -30.88 -5.38 5.30
N ALA A 15 -29.83 -5.08 4.53
CA ALA A 15 -29.86 -5.31 3.09
C ALA A 15 -29.41 -6.74 2.75
N LYS A 16 -30.37 -7.65 2.55
CA LYS A 16 -30.12 -8.87 1.76
C LYS A 16 -29.64 -8.43 0.36
N LYS A 17 -28.31 -8.46 0.16
CA LYS A 17 -27.55 -8.21 -1.09
C LYS A 17 -27.53 -6.76 -1.61
N ALA A 18 -26.49 -6.01 -1.25
CA ALA A 18 -25.60 -5.28 -2.19
C ALA A 18 -24.44 -4.63 -1.41
N ASN A 19 -23.24 -4.63 -2.00
CA ASN A 19 -21.96 -4.02 -1.58
C ASN A 19 -21.93 -3.32 -0.21
N GLN A 20 -21.45 -4.02 0.82
CA GLN A 20 -21.24 -3.46 2.16
C GLN A 20 -19.96 -2.61 2.21
N PHE A 21 -20.03 -1.47 2.90
CA PHE A 21 -18.87 -0.60 3.14
C PHE A 21 -18.38 -0.81 4.57
N ILE A 22 -17.28 -1.56 4.71
CA ILE A 22 -16.65 -1.83 6.00
C ILE A 22 -15.30 -1.11 6.02
N PRO A 23 -15.04 -0.22 6.99
CA PRO A 23 -13.77 0.47 7.08
C PRO A 23 -12.65 -0.53 7.42
N LEU A 24 -11.53 -0.44 6.71
CA LEU A 24 -10.34 -1.23 7.04
C LEU A 24 -9.70 -0.73 8.35
N PRO A 25 -9.23 -1.64 9.21
CA PRO A 25 -8.53 -1.25 10.43
C PRO A 25 -7.15 -0.68 10.09
N THR A 26 -6.65 0.20 10.95
CA THR A 26 -5.34 0.84 10.81
C THR A 26 -4.59 0.75 12.13
N CYS A 27 -3.26 0.70 12.08
CA CYS A 27 -2.41 0.75 13.27
C CYS A 27 -1.24 1.72 13.05
N PRO A 28 -0.66 2.29 14.13
CA PRO A 28 0.59 3.02 14.03
C PRO A 28 1.73 2.12 13.51
N CYS A 29 2.67 2.70 12.74
CA CYS A 29 3.86 1.99 12.26
C CYS A 29 4.93 1.81 13.36
N LEU A 30 4.52 1.43 14.57
CA LEU A 30 5.40 1.04 15.67
C LEU A 30 5.59 -0.49 15.63
N PRO A 31 6.81 -1.02 15.83
CA PRO A 31 7.08 -2.46 15.73
C PRO A 31 6.13 -3.32 16.56
N GLU A 32 5.84 -2.91 17.79
CA GLU A 32 4.96 -3.63 18.73
C GLU A 32 3.50 -3.59 18.25
N ALA A 33 3.04 -2.42 17.79
CA ALA A 33 1.68 -2.24 17.29
C ALA A 33 1.44 -3.06 16.01
N MET A 34 2.42 -3.10 15.11
CA MET A 34 2.35 -3.93 13.91
C MET A 34 2.38 -5.41 14.27
N ALA A 35 3.25 -5.85 15.18
CA ALA A 35 3.30 -7.24 15.63
C ALA A 35 1.97 -7.69 16.28
N GLU A 36 1.31 -6.81 17.02
CA GLU A 36 -0.03 -7.06 17.57
C GLU A 36 -1.09 -7.09 16.48
N PHE A 37 -1.05 -6.14 15.54
CA PHE A 37 -1.95 -6.08 14.40
C PHE A 37 -1.92 -7.38 13.57
N MET A 38 -0.73 -7.94 13.34
CA MET A 38 -0.55 -9.19 12.60
C MET A 38 -1.14 -10.43 13.30
N LYS A 39 -1.40 -10.37 14.61
CA LYS A 39 -2.09 -11.44 15.36
C LYS A 39 -3.61 -11.36 15.24
N THR A 40 -4.14 -10.26 14.71
CA THR A 40 -5.58 -10.03 14.57
C THR A 40 -6.17 -11.00 13.55
N LYS A 41 -7.30 -11.61 13.89
CA LYS A 41 -8.08 -12.41 12.95
C LYS A 41 -9.00 -11.49 12.15
N PHE A 42 -8.69 -11.32 10.87
CA PHE A 42 -9.54 -10.57 9.96
C PHE A 42 -10.68 -11.45 9.42
N PRO A 43 -11.87 -10.88 9.16
CA PRO A 43 -12.98 -11.60 8.51
C PRO A 43 -12.76 -11.79 6.99
N TYR A 44 -11.53 -11.60 6.51
CA TYR A 44 -11.10 -11.67 5.12
C TYR A 44 -9.67 -12.19 5.04
N GLU A 45 -9.28 -12.70 3.87
CA GLU A 45 -7.91 -13.10 3.60
C GLU A 45 -7.01 -11.86 3.51
N LEU A 46 -5.90 -11.87 4.25
CA LEU A 46 -4.96 -10.76 4.26
C LEU A 46 -4.02 -10.86 3.06
N ASP A 47 -4.29 -10.05 2.03
CA ASP A 47 -3.43 -9.99 0.84
C ASP A 47 -2.11 -9.24 1.12
N GLY A 48 -2.18 -8.07 1.75
CA GLY A 48 -1.04 -7.18 1.93
C GLY A 48 -1.33 -6.02 2.89
N LEU A 49 -0.27 -5.28 3.21
CA LEU A 49 -0.27 -4.15 4.13
C LEU A 49 0.08 -2.88 3.36
N LEU A 50 -0.68 -1.82 3.60
CA LEU A 50 -0.45 -0.50 3.02
C LEU A 50 0.15 0.44 4.07
N PHE A 51 1.28 1.03 3.74
CA PHE A 51 2.00 1.99 4.58
C PHE A 51 1.80 3.39 4.01
N TYR A 52 1.14 4.26 4.75
CA TYR A 52 0.86 5.63 4.32
C TYR A 52 1.72 6.63 5.09
N PHE A 53 2.31 7.60 4.37
CA PHE A 53 2.91 8.76 5.00
C PHE A 53 1.83 9.73 5.50
N ASN A 54 1.84 10.03 6.79
CA ASN A 54 0.71 10.70 7.48
C ASN A 54 0.37 12.11 6.95
N SER A 55 1.31 12.80 6.32
CA SER A 55 1.13 14.14 5.76
C SER A 55 1.10 14.19 4.22
N GLY A 56 0.95 13.03 3.57
CA GLY A 56 0.79 12.96 2.12
C GLY A 56 -0.60 13.40 1.65
N PHE A 57 -0.67 14.16 0.56
CA PHE A 57 -1.92 14.39 -0.16
C PHE A 57 -2.28 13.18 -1.02
N TYR A 58 -3.57 12.96 -1.26
CA TYR A 58 -4.02 11.96 -2.22
C TYR A 58 -3.60 12.36 -3.64
N ILE A 59 -2.79 11.53 -4.27
CA ILE A 59 -2.32 11.70 -5.65
C ILE A 59 -2.69 10.40 -6.39
N SER A 60 -3.33 10.52 -7.54
CA SER A 60 -3.81 9.37 -8.34
C SER A 60 -2.69 8.63 -9.10
N GLU A 61 -1.44 9.08 -8.98
CA GLU A 61 -0.27 8.47 -9.64
C GLU A 61 0.54 7.61 -8.66
N GLN A 62 1.44 6.78 -9.21
CA GLN A 62 2.43 6.06 -8.41
C GLN A 62 3.25 7.05 -7.58
N THR A 63 3.24 6.85 -6.26
CA THR A 63 3.86 7.75 -5.30
C THR A 63 4.68 6.96 -4.27
N PRO A 64 5.90 7.41 -3.94
CA PRO A 64 6.69 6.78 -2.88
C PRO A 64 6.11 7.04 -1.48
N LEU A 65 5.06 7.86 -1.36
CA LEU A 65 4.40 8.17 -0.10
C LEU A 65 3.46 7.05 0.39
N VAL A 66 3.25 6.03 -0.45
CA VAL A 66 2.48 4.83 -0.11
C VAL A 66 3.30 3.60 -0.47
N GLY A 67 3.56 2.73 0.51
CA GLY A 67 4.21 1.45 0.32
C GLY A 67 3.22 0.29 0.42
N TRP A 68 3.47 -0.80 -0.29
CA TRP A 68 2.71 -2.05 -0.17
C TRP A 68 3.66 -3.22 0.05
N LEU A 69 3.39 -4.04 1.06
CA LEU A 69 4.18 -5.25 1.36
C LEU A 69 3.25 -6.42 1.68
N LYS A 70 3.72 -7.63 1.38
CA LYS A 70 3.08 -8.85 1.86
C LYS A 70 3.38 -9.06 3.36
N PRO A 71 2.48 -9.71 4.12
CA PRO A 71 2.70 -10.04 5.53
C PRO A 71 4.04 -10.73 5.82
N TRP A 72 4.41 -11.70 5.00
CA TRP A 72 5.64 -12.48 5.16
C TRP A 72 6.93 -11.69 4.96
N MET A 73 6.87 -10.50 4.36
CA MET A 73 8.04 -9.62 4.16
C MET A 73 8.39 -8.79 5.40
N LEU A 74 7.47 -8.65 6.36
CA LEU A 74 7.65 -7.81 7.54
C LEU A 74 8.88 -8.16 8.39
N PRO A 75 9.16 -9.45 8.67
CA PRO A 75 10.36 -9.83 9.41
C PRO A 75 11.64 -9.45 8.68
N GLU A 76 11.70 -9.63 7.36
CA GLU A 76 12.89 -9.37 6.55
C GLU A 76 13.16 -7.86 6.37
N ILE A 77 12.13 -7.09 6.02
CA ILE A 77 12.27 -5.68 5.66
C ILE A 77 12.23 -4.76 6.89
N LEU A 78 11.36 -5.06 7.86
CA LEU A 78 11.07 -4.16 8.99
C LEU A 78 11.47 -4.75 10.36
N GLY A 79 11.91 -6.01 10.43
CA GLY A 79 12.25 -6.67 11.69
C GLY A 79 11.04 -6.96 12.59
N VAL A 80 9.83 -6.97 12.03
CA VAL A 80 8.59 -7.17 12.79
C VAL A 80 8.20 -8.66 12.78
N PRO A 81 8.03 -9.30 13.94
CA PRO A 81 7.63 -10.70 13.99
C PRO A 81 6.19 -10.88 13.53
N ILE A 82 5.95 -11.99 12.82
CA ILE A 82 4.62 -12.38 12.34
C ILE A 82 4.25 -13.78 12.81
N PRO A 83 2.95 -14.10 12.93
CA PRO A 83 2.50 -15.47 13.17
C PRO A 83 2.98 -16.46 12.10
N GLU A 84 3.22 -17.70 12.52
CA GLU A 84 3.76 -18.77 11.65
C GLU A 84 2.89 -19.04 10.40
N HIS A 85 1.56 -18.96 10.53
CA HIS A 85 0.63 -19.14 9.40
C HIS A 85 0.74 -18.08 8.31
N LEU A 86 1.41 -16.95 8.57
CA LEU A 86 1.67 -15.89 7.60
C LEU A 86 3.11 -15.91 7.08
N GLN A 87 3.95 -16.84 7.53
CA GLN A 87 5.32 -16.97 7.04
C GLN A 87 5.34 -17.62 5.67
N GLN A 88 6.32 -17.22 4.86
CA GLN A 88 6.55 -17.78 3.54
C GLN A 88 8.05 -17.91 3.30
N ASN A 89 8.46 -19.02 2.69
CA ASN A 89 9.85 -19.29 2.34
C ASN A 89 10.19 -18.67 0.97
N GLN A 90 10.03 -17.36 0.85
CA GLN A 90 10.38 -16.60 -0.34
C GLN A 90 11.13 -15.33 0.04
N HIS A 91 12.17 -15.00 -0.71
CA HIS A 91 12.95 -13.79 -0.50
C HIS A 91 12.16 -12.56 -0.96
N SER A 92 12.11 -11.52 -0.14
CA SER A 92 11.25 -10.36 -0.41
C SER A 92 11.68 -9.59 -1.66
N GLN A 93 12.99 -9.48 -1.93
CA GLN A 93 13.48 -8.75 -3.11
C GLN A 93 13.04 -9.41 -4.41
N ASP A 94 13.18 -10.74 -4.51
CA ASP A 94 12.85 -11.50 -5.72
C ASP A 94 11.37 -11.33 -6.09
N PHE A 95 10.50 -11.37 -5.07
CA PHE A 95 9.07 -11.12 -5.25
C PHE A 95 8.80 -9.68 -5.69
N ILE A 96 9.41 -8.69 -5.04
CA ILE A 96 9.19 -7.27 -5.36
C ILE A 96 9.61 -6.98 -6.81
N GLU A 97 10.74 -7.54 -7.24
CA GLU A 97 11.22 -7.39 -8.62
C GLU A 97 10.27 -8.03 -9.63
N ASP A 98 9.84 -9.26 -9.40
CA ASP A 98 8.88 -9.95 -10.27
C ASP A 98 7.53 -9.24 -10.32
N TYR A 99 7.02 -8.81 -9.16
CA TYR A 99 5.77 -8.06 -9.04
C TYR A 99 5.86 -6.73 -9.80
N ASN A 100 6.95 -5.97 -9.64
CA ASN A 100 7.12 -4.70 -10.34
C ASN A 100 7.16 -4.89 -11.85
N LYS A 101 7.85 -5.94 -12.31
CA LYS A 101 7.95 -6.27 -13.74
C LYS A 101 6.61 -6.68 -14.33
N THR A 102 5.85 -7.54 -13.64
CA THR A 102 4.57 -8.07 -14.13
C THR A 102 3.46 -7.03 -14.13
N THR A 103 3.45 -6.14 -13.14
CA THR A 103 2.42 -5.09 -12.99
C THR A 103 2.78 -3.77 -13.65
N GLY A 104 3.99 -3.64 -14.22
CA GLY A 104 4.49 -2.40 -14.79
C GLY A 104 4.70 -1.30 -13.76
N HIS A 105 4.91 -1.65 -12.49
CA HIS A 105 5.24 -0.66 -11.45
C HIS A 105 6.67 -0.17 -11.65
N LEU A 106 6.82 1.16 -11.64
CA LEU A 106 8.12 1.80 -11.78
C LEU A 106 8.72 2.03 -10.40
N THR A 107 10.01 1.79 -10.28
CA THR A 107 10.75 2.18 -9.08
C THR A 107 10.81 3.70 -8.98
N SER A 108 11.04 4.23 -7.78
CA SER A 108 11.21 5.68 -7.58
C SER A 108 12.28 6.29 -8.49
N THR A 109 13.35 5.54 -8.77
CA THR A 109 14.42 5.93 -9.69
C THR A 109 13.89 6.05 -11.12
N GLN A 110 13.16 5.05 -11.60
CA GLN A 110 12.57 5.05 -12.95
C GLN A 110 11.52 6.18 -13.10
N ILE A 111 10.67 6.40 -12.10
CA ILE A 111 9.71 7.51 -12.09
C ILE A 111 10.42 8.85 -12.22
N LYS A 112 11.52 9.04 -11.48
CA LYS A 112 12.31 10.28 -11.54
C LYS A 112 12.94 10.48 -12.92
N GLU A 113 13.52 9.44 -13.49
CA GLU A 113 14.12 9.48 -14.84
C GLU A 113 13.09 9.82 -15.92
N GLU A 114 11.87 9.28 -15.83
CA GLU A 114 10.79 9.61 -16.75
C GLU A 114 10.35 11.07 -16.64
N LYS A 115 10.21 11.60 -15.41
CA LYS A 115 9.88 13.01 -15.17
C LYS A 115 10.96 13.92 -15.76
N GLU A 116 12.24 13.64 -15.49
CA GLU A 116 13.35 14.41 -16.06
C GLU A 116 13.39 14.36 -17.59
N ARG A 117 13.07 13.21 -18.21
CA ARG A 117 12.96 13.09 -19.68
C ARG A 117 11.81 13.92 -20.24
N LYS A 118 10.65 13.94 -19.58
CA LYS A 118 9.48 14.74 -19.99
C LYS A 118 9.81 16.24 -19.90
N ASP A 119 10.43 16.68 -18.81
CA ASP A 119 10.82 18.08 -18.61
C ASP A 119 11.83 18.56 -19.67
N LYS A 120 12.84 17.73 -20.00
CA LYS A 120 13.82 18.02 -21.06
C LYS A 120 13.16 18.14 -22.45
N LYS A 121 12.12 17.35 -22.75
CA LYS A 121 11.37 17.43 -24.01
C LYS A 121 10.53 18.70 -24.09
N MET A 122 9.88 19.10 -22.99
CA MET A 122 9.07 20.32 -22.94
C MET A 122 9.93 21.56 -23.22
N LYS A 123 11.05 21.70 -22.51
CA LYS A 123 12.02 22.81 -22.70
C LYS A 123 12.61 22.90 -24.12
N ARG A 124 12.67 21.79 -24.87
CA ARG A 124 13.15 21.77 -26.26
C ARG A 124 12.08 22.20 -27.27
N LYS A 125 10.80 22.02 -26.94
CA LYS A 125 9.69 22.52 -27.77
C LYS A 125 9.53 24.02 -27.63
N ASP A 126 9.66 24.55 -26.42
CA ASP A 126 9.53 25.99 -26.15
C ASP A 126 10.66 26.84 -26.75
N LYS A 127 11.83 26.24 -27.03
CA LYS A 127 12.95 26.91 -27.71
C LYS A 127 12.86 26.91 -29.25
N LYS A 128 11.85 26.23 -29.82
CA LYS A 128 11.68 26.07 -31.27
C LYS A 128 10.42 26.75 -31.82
N GLY A 129 9.63 27.42 -30.98
CA GLY A 129 8.55 28.34 -31.36
C GLY A 129 8.95 29.76 -31.05
#